data_AF-A0A2A6M8K8-F1
#
_entry.id   AF-A0A2A6M8K8-F1
#
_cell.length_a   1.000
_cell.length_b   1.000
_cell.length_c   1.000
_cell.angle_alpha   90.00
_cell.angle_beta   90.00
_cell.angle_gamma   90.00
#
_symmetry.space_group_name_H-M   'P 1'
#
loop_
_entity.id
_entity.type
_entity.pdbx_description
1 polymer ?
#
loop_
_entity_poly.entity_id
_entity_poly.type
_entity_poly.pdbx_seq_one_letter_code
_entity_poly.pdbx_strand_id
1 'polypeptide(L)'
;MGIESILVFLIVGAVAGWLAGLIVSGFGFGLIGNIVIGVIGALIAGYLFPAVGITLGTGILAAILHSTIGAVILLVLIRIVKQA
;
A
#
# COMPACT_ATOMS: atom_id res chain seq x y z
N MET A 1 -2.08 -10.24 18.85
CA MET A 1 -1.62 -8.99 18.19
C MET A 1 -1.27 -8.02 19.30
N GLY A 2 0.01 -7.70 19.50
CA GLY A 2 0.45 -6.70 20.49
C GLY A 2 0.42 -5.29 19.91
N ILE A 3 0.52 -4.26 20.76
CA ILE A 3 0.62 -2.86 20.32
C ILE A 3 1.77 -2.62 19.33
N GLU A 4 2.86 -3.36 19.46
CA GLU A 4 4.03 -3.33 18.58
C GLU A 4 3.66 -3.70 17.14
N SER A 5 2.82 -4.73 16.96
CA SER A 5 2.38 -5.15 15.61
C SER A 5 1.50 -4.11 14.92
N ILE A 6 0.73 -3.34 15.68
CA ILE A 6 -0.11 -2.26 15.15
C ILE A 6 0.76 -1.07 14.74
N LEU A 7 1.75 -0.72 15.55
CA LEU A 7 2.73 0.32 15.25
C LEU A 7 3.54 -0.01 13.98
N VAL A 8 4.05 -1.24 13.87
CA VAL A 8 4.76 -1.71 12.67
C VAL A 8 3.84 -1.65 11.45
N PHE A 9 2.59 -2.09 11.57
CA PHE A 9 1.62 -2.03 10.47
C PHE A 9 1.34 -0.59 10.00
N LEU A 10 1.17 0.35 10.93
CA LEU A 10 0.99 1.78 10.61
C LEU A 10 2.22 2.37 9.93
N ILE A 11 3.43 2.05 10.40
CA ILE A 11 4.68 2.52 9.80
C ILE A 11 4.83 1.96 8.38
N VAL A 12 4.58 0.65 8.20
CA VAL A 12 4.62 -0.01 6.88
C VAL A 12 3.62 0.65 5.93
N GLY A 13 2.38 0.87 6.37
CA GLY A 13 1.35 1.55 5.57
C GLY A 13 1.74 2.99 5.23
N ALA A 14 2.27 3.76 6.18
CA ALA A 14 2.74 5.12 5.94
C ALA A 14 3.83 5.18 4.86
N VAL A 15 4.85 4.32 4.97
CA VAL A 15 5.96 4.25 4.02
C VAL A 15 5.45 3.78 2.66
N ALA A 16 4.65 2.72 2.62
CA ALA A 16 4.11 2.17 1.37
C ALA A 16 3.22 3.15 0.62
N GLY A 17 2.30 3.84 1.31
CA GLY A 17 1.43 4.84 0.69
C GLY A 17 2.20 6.07 0.20
N TRP A 18 3.24 6.48 0.93
CA TRP A 18 4.14 7.54 0.47
C TRP A 18 4.91 7.13 -0.78
N LEU A 19 5.50 5.93 -0.80
CA LEU A 19 6.19 5.37 -1.96
C LEU A 19 5.25 5.26 -3.17
N ALA A 20 4.01 4.80 -2.95
CA ALA A 20 3.02 4.72 -4.01
C ALA A 20 2.65 6.09 -4.58
N GLY A 21 2.53 7.12 -3.74
CA GLY A 21 2.31 8.50 -4.17
C GLY A 21 3.48 9.09 -4.97
N LEU A 22 4.72 8.69 -4.66
CA LEU A 22 5.88 9.06 -5.47
C LEU A 22 5.87 8.38 -6.85
N ILE A 23 5.45 7.11 -6.90
CA ILE A 23 5.35 6.34 -8.16
C ILE A 23 4.21 6.88 -9.03
N VAL A 24 3.04 7.15 -8.43
CA VAL A 24 1.86 7.66 -9.14
C VAL A 24 1.86 9.19 -9.04
N SER A 25 2.60 9.82 -9.95
CA SER A 25 2.74 11.28 -10.03
C SER A 25 1.38 12.00 -10.03
N GLY A 26 1.26 13.04 -9.18
CA GLY A 26 0.04 13.86 -9.05
C GLY A 26 -0.79 13.58 -7.79
N PHE A 27 -0.40 12.63 -6.94
CA PHE A 27 -1.10 12.31 -5.69
C PHE A 27 -0.18 12.49 -4.47
N GLY A 28 -0.48 13.48 -3.63
CA GLY A 28 0.17 13.69 -2.34
C GLY A 28 -0.88 13.90 -1.25
N PHE A 29 -1.14 12.87 -0.44
CA PHE A 29 -2.22 12.90 0.55
C PHE A 29 -1.76 13.21 1.98
N GLY A 30 -0.51 13.67 2.14
CA GLY A 30 0.11 13.88 3.46
C GLY A 30 0.27 12.59 4.26
N LEU A 31 0.71 12.69 5.53
CA LEU A 31 1.00 11.51 6.36
C LEU A 31 -0.23 10.62 6.57
N ILE A 32 -1.36 11.21 6.95
CA ILE A 32 -2.60 10.47 7.24
C ILE A 32 -3.12 9.78 5.98
N GLY A 33 -3.15 10.49 4.85
CA GLY A 33 -3.64 9.90 3.61
C GLY A 33 -2.73 8.78 3.11
N ASN A 34 -1.40 8.94 3.22
CA ASN A 34 -0.46 7.88 2.88
C ASN A 34 -0.67 6.62 3.74
N ILE A 35 -0.92 6.79 5.05
CA ILE A 35 -1.27 5.66 5.92
C ILE A 35 -2.54 4.96 5.41
N VAL A 36 -3.61 5.71 5.15
CA VAL A 36 -4.90 5.15 4.67
C VAL A 36 -4.71 4.41 3.36
N ILE A 37 -4.01 5.00 2.40
CA ILE A 37 -3.74 4.41 1.09
C ILE A 37 -2.88 3.17 1.21
N GLY A 38 -1.85 3.20 2.05
CA GLY A 38 -0.99 2.04 2.31
C GLY A 38 -1.75 0.88 2.96
N VAL A 39 -2.65 1.17 3.90
CA VAL A 39 -3.50 0.16 4.55
C VAL A 39 -4.46 -0.46 3.54
N ILE A 40 -5.20 0.35 2.77
CA ILE A 40 -6.14 -0.17 1.75
C ILE A 40 -5.36 -0.93 0.66
N GLY A 41 -4.21 -0.40 0.24
CA GLY A 41 -3.30 -1.04 -0.69
C GLY A 41 -2.83 -2.41 -0.21
N ALA A 42 -2.47 -2.54 1.08
CA ALA A 42 -2.09 -3.83 1.67
C ALA A 42 -3.21 -4.86 1.59
N LEU A 43 -4.47 -4.45 1.81
CA LEU A 43 -5.63 -5.34 1.68
C LEU A 43 -5.82 -5.79 0.22
N ILE A 44 -5.68 -4.86 -0.72
CA ILE A 44 -5.78 -5.13 -2.16
C ILE A 44 -4.70 -6.14 -2.59
N ALA A 45 -3.44 -5.88 -2.25
CA ALA A 45 -2.34 -6.78 -2.58
C ALA A 45 -2.46 -8.14 -1.90
N GLY A 46 -2.92 -8.18 -0.64
CA GLY A 46 -3.14 -9.41 0.11
C GLY A 46 -4.20 -10.32 -0.52
N TYR A 47 -5.17 -9.75 -1.25
CA TYR A 47 -6.13 -10.52 -2.04
C TYR A 47 -5.60 -10.88 -3.44
N LEU A 48 -5.00 -9.91 -4.13
CA LEU A 48 -4.55 -10.07 -5.52
C LEU A 48 -3.38 -11.03 -5.67
N PHE A 49 -2.36 -10.95 -4.82
CA PHE A 49 -1.11 -11.70 -5.02
C PHE A 49 -1.30 -13.21 -4.87
N PRO A 50 -2.02 -13.71 -3.85
CA PRO A 50 -2.36 -15.13 -3.78
C PRO A 50 -3.19 -15.58 -4.98
N ALA A 51 -4.11 -14.74 -5.48
CA ALA A 51 -4.95 -15.07 -6.63
C ALA A 51 -4.15 -15.28 -7.93
N VAL A 52 -3.00 -14.62 -8.07
CA VAL A 52 -2.09 -14.78 -9.22
C VAL A 52 -0.89 -15.70 -8.93
N GLY A 53 -0.86 -16.36 -7.77
CA GLY A 53 0.22 -17.27 -7.37
C GLY A 53 1.56 -16.59 -7.04
N ILE A 54 1.55 -15.28 -6.75
CA ILE A 54 2.75 -14.51 -6.40
C ILE A 54 2.91 -14.48 -4.88
N THR A 55 4.12 -14.79 -4.41
CA THR A 55 4.49 -14.63 -2.99
C THR A 55 5.83 -13.91 -2.90
N LEU A 56 5.87 -12.68 -2.34
CA LEU A 56 7.15 -11.96 -2.17
C LEU A 56 7.88 -12.30 -0.86
N GLY A 57 7.74 -13.52 -0.38
CA GLY A 57 8.35 -13.97 0.87
C GLY A 57 7.73 -13.32 2.12
N THR A 58 8.46 -13.39 3.24
CA THR A 58 8.01 -12.94 4.56
C THR A 58 8.93 -11.87 5.14
N GLY A 59 8.42 -11.08 6.09
CA GLY A 59 9.16 -10.02 6.79
C GLY A 59 8.74 -8.60 6.42
N ILE A 60 9.39 -7.62 7.06
CA ILE A 60 9.01 -6.19 6.96
C ILE A 60 9.18 -5.66 5.54
N LEU A 61 10.30 -5.99 4.87
CA LEU A 61 10.54 -5.59 3.48
C LEU A 61 9.46 -6.15 2.53
N ALA A 62 9.11 -7.43 2.68
CA ALA A 62 8.05 -8.05 1.91
C ALA A 62 6.70 -7.35 2.16
N ALA A 63 6.39 -6.99 3.41
CA ALA A 63 5.17 -6.28 3.77
C ALA A 63 5.10 -4.88 3.14
N ILE A 64 6.21 -4.12 3.16
CA ILE A 64 6.30 -2.81 2.50
C ILE A 64 6.08 -2.96 1.00
N LEU A 65 6.73 -3.92 0.35
CA LEU A 65 6.59 -4.15 -1.09
C LEU A 65 5.16 -4.54 -1.48
N HIS A 66 4.55 -5.50 -0.78
CA HIS A 66 3.16 -5.89 -1.00
C HIS A 66 2.22 -4.69 -0.86
N SER A 67 2.33 -3.97 0.26
CA SER A 67 1.49 -2.79 0.54
C SER A 67 1.70 -1.69 -0.50
N THR A 68 2.94 -1.47 -0.95
CA THR A 68 3.27 -0.45 -1.96
C THR A 68 2.63 -0.80 -3.30
N ILE A 69 2.76 -2.04 -3.76
CA ILE A 69 2.18 -2.44 -5.06
C ILE A 69 0.65 -2.32 -5.03
N GLY A 70 0.00 -2.78 -3.95
CA GLY A 70 -1.44 -2.63 -3.83
C GLY A 70 -1.88 -1.16 -3.73
N ALA A 71 -1.10 -0.31 -3.06
CA ALA A 71 -1.34 1.13 -3.00
C ALA A 71 -1.17 1.80 -4.38
N VAL A 72 -0.17 1.40 -5.17
CA VAL A 72 0.01 1.86 -6.55
C VAL A 72 -1.20 1.47 -7.40
N ILE A 73 -1.67 0.22 -7.31
CA ILE A 73 -2.87 -0.24 -8.01
C ILE A 73 -4.08 0.63 -7.64
N LEU A 74 -4.30 0.85 -6.33
CA LEU A 74 -5.38 1.70 -5.84
C LEU A 74 -5.31 3.12 -6.41
N LEU A 75 -4.14 3.75 -6.35
CA LEU A 75 -3.94 5.12 -6.81
C LEU A 75 -4.12 5.24 -8.33
N VAL A 76 -3.65 4.26 -9.10
CA VAL A 76 -3.87 4.21 -10.54
C VAL A 76 -5.35 4.09 -10.87
N LEU A 77 -6.10 3.24 -10.16
CA LEU A 77 -7.55 3.12 -10.35
C LEU A 77 -8.27 4.44 -10.03
N ILE A 78 -7.92 5.09 -8.92
CA ILE A 78 -8.47 6.40 -8.55
C ILE A 78 -8.15 7.44 -9.64
N ARG A 79 -6.93 7.43 -10.16
CA ARG A 79 -6.50 8.34 -11.24
C ARG A 79 -7.36 8.15 -12.49
N ILE A 80 -7.53 6.91 -12.93
CA ILE A 80 -8.33 6.59 -14.12
C ILE A 80 -9.77 7.07 -13.94
N VAL A 81 -10.39 6.79 -12.79
CA VAL A 81 -11.78 7.19 -12.51
C VAL A 81 -11.92 8.72 -12.43
N LYS A 82 -10.94 9.44 -11.88
CA LYS A 82 -10.98 10.92 -11.82
C LYS A 82 -10.71 11.60 -13.17
N GLN A 83 -10.11 10.90 -14.13
CA GLN A 83 -9.84 11.43 -15.47
C GLN A 83 -10.94 11.12 -16.48
N ALA A 84 -11.91 10.27 -16.14
CA ALA A 84 -13.11 9.98 -16.93
C ALA A 84 -14.25 10.95 -16.60
#